data_AF-A0A950MIZ8-F1
#
_entry.id   AF-A0A950MIZ8-F1
#
_cell.length_a   1.000
_cell.length_b   1.000
_cell.length_c   1.000
_cell.angle_alpha   90.00
_cell.angle_beta   90.00
_cell.angle_gamma   90.00
#
_symmetry.space_group_name_H-M   'P 1'
#
loop_
_entity.id
_entity.type
_entity.pdbx_description
1 polymer ?
#
loop_
_entity_poly.entity_id
_entity_poly.type
_entity_poly.pdbx_seq_one_letter_code
_entity_poly.pdbx_strand_id
1 'polypeptide(L)'
;MFTDWLIIERLAREIDAQVARARVTALGHLPDGRIAVEYWQRGTTGLIVFDLFGRVPIVTLESGELEIASERGFIRTAGAALRGLTLMRVGAVPGERILSFEFATRSRFGVAAGYQLVAELIPRFGNLLLMKDDTVVAAYKEFRAGDSGRRTIAAGKRYEPPPRAASLQLPRLLAASAPADEAEQVLERAQRAAASKEGLFVYREGGALVQAHVVPLSQFEHLERSREPSLLPLLRETITQPADGPAGTTARHRRELARKLEQQQRRLQLEIAAVEKRLASVANRSALRQEAESIFATLHEIDEREHPQAKARASALFAQYKRLNNSAAPLEKR
;
A
#
# COMPACT_ATOMS: atom_id res chain seq x y z
N MET A 1 -1.57 9.01 -17.97
CA MET A 1 -1.47 10.38 -17.43
C MET A 1 -0.21 10.59 -16.57
N PHE A 2 0.42 11.77 -16.63
CA PHE A 2 1.47 12.21 -15.69
C PHE A 2 1.04 13.50 -15.00
N THR A 3 1.38 13.66 -13.72
CA THR A 3 1.02 14.83 -12.90
C THR A 3 2.26 15.63 -12.48
N ASP A 4 2.28 16.92 -12.77
CA ASP A 4 3.23 17.88 -12.20
C ASP A 4 2.56 18.76 -11.14
N TRP A 5 3.31 19.74 -10.61
CA TRP A 5 2.82 20.60 -9.53
C TRP A 5 1.67 21.52 -9.96
N LEU A 6 1.54 21.90 -11.23
CA LEU A 6 0.39 22.68 -11.73
C LEU A 6 -0.90 21.85 -11.68
N ILE A 7 -0.79 20.57 -12.04
CA ILE A 7 -1.90 19.61 -11.89
C ILE A 7 -2.24 19.40 -10.42
N ILE A 8 -1.26 19.36 -9.52
CA ILE A 8 -1.51 19.26 -8.07
C ILE A 8 -2.17 20.53 -7.53
N GLU A 9 -1.79 21.73 -8.00
CA GLU A 9 -2.46 22.98 -7.63
C GLU A 9 -3.92 23.01 -8.08
N ARG A 10 -4.20 22.60 -9.33
CA ARG A 10 -5.56 22.48 -9.83
C ARG A 10 -6.36 21.44 -9.03
N LEU A 11 -5.75 20.30 -8.73
CA LEU A 11 -6.36 19.25 -7.91
C LEU A 11 -6.74 19.76 -6.51
N ALA A 12 -5.85 20.49 -5.84
CA ALA A 12 -6.11 21.05 -4.52
C ALA A 12 -7.38 21.91 -4.52
N ARG A 13 -7.54 22.76 -5.54
CA ARG A 13 -8.70 23.65 -5.68
C ARG A 13 -9.99 22.90 -5.95
N GLU A 14 -9.94 21.87 -6.80
CA GLU A 14 -11.12 21.04 -7.08
C GLU A 14 -11.56 20.24 -5.86
N ILE A 15 -10.62 19.67 -5.11
CA ILE A 15 -10.91 19.00 -3.85
C ILE A 15 -11.48 20.00 -2.84
N ASP A 16 -10.82 21.13 -2.62
CA ASP A 16 -11.28 22.17 -1.70
C ASP A 16 -12.72 22.61 -2.01
N ALA A 17 -13.02 22.88 -3.27
CA ALA A 17 -14.35 23.30 -3.71
C ALA A 17 -15.44 22.25 -3.44
N GLN A 18 -15.10 20.96 -3.46
CA GLN A 18 -16.07 19.87 -3.25
C GLN A 18 -16.23 19.52 -1.78
N VAL A 19 -15.13 19.38 -1.02
CA VAL A 19 -15.16 18.81 0.33
C VAL A 19 -14.87 19.79 1.45
N ALA A 20 -14.69 21.09 1.16
CA ALA A 20 -14.58 22.10 2.21
C ALA A 20 -15.78 22.01 3.17
N ARG A 21 -15.47 22.19 4.47
CA ARG A 21 -16.39 22.07 5.60
C ARG A 21 -16.95 20.67 5.84
N ALA A 22 -16.42 19.64 5.18
CA ALA A 22 -16.75 18.26 5.51
C ALA A 22 -16.24 17.89 6.90
N ARG A 23 -17.00 17.08 7.64
CA ARG A 23 -16.65 16.62 8.99
C ARG A 23 -16.00 15.25 8.89
N VAL A 24 -14.80 15.08 9.42
CA VAL A 24 -14.10 13.79 9.42
C VAL A 24 -14.81 12.81 10.36
N THR A 25 -15.11 11.61 9.87
CA THR A 25 -15.73 10.53 10.64
C THR A 25 -14.72 9.45 10.98
N ALA A 26 -13.86 9.09 10.02
CA ALA A 26 -12.84 8.08 10.20
C ALA A 26 -11.63 8.31 9.27
N LEU A 27 -10.54 7.60 9.58
CA LEU A 27 -9.36 7.48 8.74
C LEU A 27 -8.92 6.02 8.80
N GLY A 28 -8.67 5.41 7.64
CA GLY A 28 -8.45 3.97 7.53
C GLY A 28 -7.81 3.57 6.22
N HIS A 29 -7.60 2.27 6.04
CA HIS A 29 -7.21 1.69 4.76
C HIS A 29 -8.43 1.22 3.97
N LEU A 30 -8.36 1.36 2.65
CA LEU A 30 -9.23 0.64 1.71
C LEU A 30 -8.75 -0.81 1.52
N PRO A 31 -9.60 -1.72 1.01
CA PRO A 31 -9.22 -3.12 0.77
C PRO A 31 -8.00 -3.29 -0.15
N ASP A 32 -7.74 -2.33 -1.04
CA ASP A 32 -6.58 -2.32 -1.94
C ASP A 32 -5.30 -1.74 -1.31
N GLY A 33 -5.36 -1.29 -0.05
CA GLY A 33 -4.26 -0.75 0.73
C GLY A 33 -4.06 0.77 0.60
N ARG A 34 -4.88 1.48 -0.19
CA ARG A 34 -4.87 2.95 -0.21
C ARG A 34 -5.38 3.51 1.12
N ILE A 35 -4.94 4.71 1.48
CA ILE A 35 -5.38 5.38 2.72
C ILE A 35 -6.56 6.26 2.36
N ALA A 36 -7.60 6.28 3.20
CA ALA A 36 -8.72 7.19 3.01
C ALA A 36 -9.07 7.94 4.30
N VAL A 37 -9.48 9.20 4.13
CA VAL A 37 -10.20 9.97 5.14
C VAL A 37 -11.67 9.92 4.77
N GLU A 38 -12.47 9.32 5.63
CA GLU A 38 -13.91 9.32 5.53
C GLU A 38 -14.46 10.62 6.12
N TYR A 39 -15.39 11.23 5.39
CA TYR A 39 -16.03 12.45 5.80
C TYR A 39 -17.53 12.40 5.58
N TRP A 40 -18.24 13.17 6.40
CA TRP A 40 -19.66 13.45 6.25
C TRP A 40 -19.86 14.90 5.82
N GLN A 41 -20.68 15.10 4.78
CA GLN A 41 -21.02 16.42 4.27
C GLN A 41 -22.42 16.37 3.67
N ARG A 42 -23.29 17.31 4.06
CA ARG A 42 -24.64 17.49 3.48
C ARG A 42 -25.50 16.21 3.43
N GLY A 43 -25.42 15.36 4.46
CA GLY A 43 -26.21 14.13 4.54
C GLY A 43 -25.60 12.93 3.82
N THR A 44 -24.45 13.09 3.18
CA THR A 44 -23.75 12.01 2.47
C THR A 44 -22.37 11.75 3.06
N THR A 45 -21.96 10.48 3.06
CA THR A 45 -20.59 10.06 3.36
C THR A 45 -19.77 10.03 2.07
N GLY A 46 -18.50 10.43 2.16
CA GLY A 46 -17.56 10.33 1.06
C GLY A 46 -16.14 10.06 1.56
N LEU A 47 -15.24 9.77 0.63
CA LEU A 47 -13.85 9.41 0.90
C LEU A 47 -12.90 10.37 0.18
N ILE A 48 -11.93 10.91 0.91
CA ILE A 48 -10.73 11.49 0.33
C ILE A 48 -9.67 10.39 0.31
N VAL A 49 -9.33 9.89 -0.88
CA VAL A 49 -8.49 8.71 -1.05
C VAL A 49 -7.09 9.11 -1.50
N PHE A 50 -6.09 8.72 -0.73
CA PHE A 50 -4.68 8.99 -0.96
C PHE A 50 -4.01 7.77 -1.62
N ASP A 51 -3.76 7.85 -2.91
CA ASP A 51 -2.92 6.87 -3.61
C ASP A 51 -1.49 7.40 -3.69
N LEU A 52 -0.73 7.22 -2.60
CA LEU A 52 0.63 7.75 -2.46
C LEU A 52 1.67 6.91 -3.21
N PHE A 53 1.32 5.67 -3.56
CA PHE A 53 2.25 4.64 -4.05
C PHE A 53 1.84 4.03 -5.39
N GLY A 54 0.73 4.48 -5.97
CA GLY A 54 0.31 4.15 -7.31
C GLY A 54 1.30 4.62 -8.37
N ARG A 55 1.03 4.22 -9.61
CA ARG A 55 1.82 4.64 -10.79
C ARG A 55 1.91 6.17 -10.87
N VAL A 56 0.82 6.83 -10.55
CA VAL A 56 0.71 8.29 -10.49
C VAL A 56 0.24 8.63 -9.08
N PRO A 57 1.13 9.10 -8.18
CA PRO A 57 0.70 9.47 -6.84
C PRO A 57 -0.28 10.65 -6.88
N ILE A 58 -1.50 10.45 -6.38
CA ILE A 58 -2.60 11.41 -6.47
C ILE A 58 -3.51 11.35 -5.23
N VAL A 59 -4.50 12.24 -5.20
CA VAL A 59 -5.66 12.15 -4.30
C VAL A 59 -6.94 12.17 -5.14
N THR A 60 -7.88 11.28 -4.83
CA THR A 60 -9.21 11.21 -5.44
C THR A 60 -10.32 11.44 -4.43
N LEU A 61 -11.50 11.79 -4.94
CA LEU A 61 -12.75 11.76 -4.19
C LEU A 61 -13.59 10.57 -4.66
N GLU A 62 -13.95 9.72 -3.70
CA GLU A 62 -14.68 8.47 -3.95
C GLU A 62 -15.93 8.40 -3.07
N SER A 63 -16.91 7.63 -3.51
CA SER A 63 -18.11 7.33 -2.75
C SER A 63 -17.91 6.00 -2.04
N GLY A 64 -18.36 5.89 -0.79
CA GLY A 64 -18.20 4.70 0.02
C GLY A 64 -17.98 5.05 1.47
N GLU A 65 -17.73 4.00 2.25
CA GLU A 65 -17.49 4.07 3.68
C GLU A 65 -16.28 3.21 4.04
N LEU A 66 -15.62 3.55 5.14
CA LEU A 66 -14.52 2.73 5.64
C LEU A 66 -15.06 1.53 6.43
N GLU A 67 -14.47 0.36 6.21
CA GLU A 67 -14.74 -0.80 7.04
C GLU A 67 -14.24 -0.57 8.47
N ILE A 68 -14.97 -1.11 9.45
CA ILE A 68 -14.56 -1.04 10.86
C ILE A 68 -13.37 -1.99 11.05
N ALA A 69 -12.16 -1.44 11.08
CA ALA A 69 -10.93 -2.19 11.30
C ALA A 69 -10.16 -1.71 12.55
N SER A 70 -9.40 -2.62 13.17
CA SER A 70 -8.46 -2.24 14.23
C SER A 70 -7.21 -1.63 13.60
N GLU A 71 -7.16 -0.31 13.53
CA GLU A 71 -6.04 0.39 12.90
C GLU A 71 -4.82 0.51 13.84
N ARG A 72 -3.62 0.55 13.26
CA ARG A 72 -2.34 0.66 14.00
C ARG A 72 -1.47 1.79 13.44
N GLY A 73 -0.44 2.16 14.20
CA GLY A 73 0.58 3.12 13.78
C GLY A 73 -0.01 4.48 13.39
N PHE A 74 0.43 4.99 12.24
CA PHE A 74 0.00 6.28 11.69
C PHE A 74 -1.53 6.42 11.62
N ILE A 75 -2.24 5.40 11.11
CA ILE A 75 -3.69 5.48 10.90
C ILE A 75 -4.43 5.66 12.21
N ARG A 76 -4.07 4.90 13.25
CA ARG A 76 -4.66 5.03 14.58
C ARG A 76 -4.45 6.43 15.15
N THR A 77 -3.22 6.95 15.07
CA THR A 77 -2.87 8.28 15.60
C THR A 77 -3.59 9.39 14.84
N ALA A 78 -3.55 9.36 13.50
CA ALA A 78 -4.21 10.35 12.66
C ALA A 78 -5.73 10.29 12.74
N GLY A 79 -6.32 9.09 12.74
CA GLY A 79 -7.75 8.90 12.93
C GLY A 79 -8.24 9.45 14.27
N ALA A 80 -7.51 9.19 15.36
CA ALA A 80 -7.84 9.72 16.68
C ALA A 80 -7.73 11.26 16.74
N ALA A 81 -6.72 11.85 16.08
CA ALA A 81 -6.52 13.29 16.06
C ALA A 81 -7.56 14.03 15.19
N LEU A 82 -7.97 13.44 14.07
CA LEU A 82 -8.80 14.11 13.06
C LEU A 82 -10.29 13.85 13.23
N ARG A 83 -10.70 12.75 13.87
CA ARG A 83 -12.12 12.41 14.04
C ARG A 83 -12.90 13.55 14.69
N GLY A 84 -13.97 13.98 14.02
CA GLY A 84 -14.83 15.06 14.47
C GLY A 84 -14.32 16.47 14.18
N LEU A 85 -13.13 16.62 13.58
CA LEU A 85 -12.68 17.89 13.04
C LEU A 85 -13.35 18.19 11.70
N THR A 86 -13.38 19.47 11.36
CA THR A 86 -13.89 19.96 10.08
C THR A 86 -12.72 20.25 9.16
N LEU A 87 -12.78 19.79 7.92
CA LEU A 87 -11.85 20.18 6.86
C LEU A 87 -12.09 21.65 6.52
N MET A 88 -11.14 22.51 6.85
CA MET A 88 -11.23 23.96 6.67
C MET A 88 -10.78 24.36 5.27
N ARG A 89 -9.70 23.73 4.79
CA ARG A 89 -9.06 24.09 3.53
C ARG A 89 -8.23 22.94 2.98
N VAL A 90 -8.18 22.83 1.65
CA VAL A 90 -7.19 22.07 0.91
C VAL A 90 -6.31 23.04 0.11
N GLY A 91 -4.99 22.86 0.17
CA GLY A 91 -4.01 23.68 -0.51
C GLY A 91 -2.90 22.84 -1.11
N ALA A 92 -2.22 23.40 -2.12
CA ALA A 92 -0.99 22.84 -2.65
C ALA A 92 0.19 23.74 -2.25
N VAL A 93 1.37 23.13 -2.08
CA VAL A 93 2.61 23.88 -1.94
C VAL A 93 3.08 24.30 -3.35
N PRO A 94 3.24 25.61 -3.63
CA PRO A 94 3.64 26.06 -4.97
C PRO A 94 4.95 25.44 -5.44
N GLY A 95 4.99 25.03 -6.70
CA GLY A 95 6.16 24.37 -7.30
C GLY A 95 6.37 22.91 -6.88
N GLU A 96 5.58 22.40 -5.94
CA GLU A 96 5.79 21.10 -5.32
C GLU A 96 4.59 20.19 -5.53
N ARG A 97 4.87 18.88 -5.59
CA ARG A 97 3.81 17.85 -5.61
C ARG A 97 3.38 17.50 -4.18
N ILE A 98 2.94 18.51 -3.43
CA ILE A 98 2.55 18.37 -2.03
C ILE A 98 1.18 19.01 -1.83
N LEU A 99 0.24 18.23 -1.29
CA LEU A 99 -1.06 18.71 -0.84
C LEU A 99 -1.08 18.86 0.68
N SER A 100 -1.87 19.81 1.14
CA SER A 100 -2.12 20.08 2.55
C SER A 100 -3.62 20.16 2.79
N PHE A 101 -4.07 19.55 3.88
CA PHE A 101 -5.46 19.52 4.31
C PHE A 101 -5.50 20.06 5.73
N GLU A 102 -6.08 21.22 5.92
CA GLU A 102 -6.17 21.90 7.21
C GLU A 102 -7.48 21.50 7.89
N PHE A 103 -7.38 20.92 9.07
CA PHE A 103 -8.53 20.50 9.88
C PHE A 103 -8.57 21.31 11.16
N ALA A 104 -9.76 21.78 11.52
CA ALA A 104 -9.95 22.47 12.79
C ALA A 104 -11.31 22.15 13.40
N THR A 105 -11.38 22.34 14.71
CA THR A 105 -12.65 22.47 15.42
C THR A 105 -12.63 23.75 16.24
N ARG A 106 -13.80 24.38 16.37
CA ARG A 106 -14.00 25.47 17.32
C ARG A 106 -14.74 24.90 18.51
N SER A 107 -14.04 24.75 19.64
CA SER A 107 -14.70 24.44 20.90
C SER A 107 -15.64 25.59 21.29
N ARG A 108 -16.76 25.26 21.93
CA ARG A 108 -17.66 26.23 22.60
C ARG A 108 -16.95 27.09 23.66
N PHE A 109 -15.78 26.65 24.11
CA PHE A 109 -14.93 27.36 25.08
C PHE A 109 -13.77 28.13 24.42
N GLY A 110 -13.77 28.28 23.09
CA GLY A 110 -12.75 29.05 22.37
C GLY A 110 -11.42 28.33 22.13
N VAL A 111 -11.23 27.12 22.66
CA VAL A 111 -10.03 26.31 22.38
C VAL A 111 -10.10 25.78 20.94
N ALA A 112 -9.27 26.32 20.06
CA ALA A 112 -9.08 25.80 18.72
C ALA A 112 -8.06 24.66 18.77
N ALA A 113 -8.47 23.49 18.27
CA ALA A 113 -7.54 22.41 17.95
C ALA A 113 -7.44 22.34 16.42
N GLY A 114 -6.23 22.49 15.91
CA GLY A 114 -5.91 22.44 14.49
C GLY A 114 -4.88 21.36 14.20
N TYR A 115 -5.11 20.61 13.14
CA TYR A 115 -4.15 19.64 12.59
C TYR A 115 -4.09 19.82 11.08
N GLN A 116 -2.99 19.40 10.48
CA GLN A 116 -2.84 19.38 9.04
C GLN A 116 -2.43 17.98 8.58
N LEU A 117 -3.08 17.45 7.55
CA LEU A 117 -2.52 16.33 6.79
C LEU A 117 -1.72 16.88 5.62
N VAL A 118 -0.46 16.46 5.51
CA VAL A 118 0.42 16.81 4.38
C VAL A 118 0.64 15.54 3.57
N ALA A 119 0.19 15.53 2.33
CA ALA A 119 0.38 14.43 1.39
C ALA A 119 1.51 14.79 0.41
N GLU A 120 2.63 14.10 0.52
CA GLU A 120 3.72 14.19 -0.44
C GLU A 120 3.43 13.23 -1.60
N LEU A 121 3.05 13.78 -2.75
CA LEU A 121 2.69 13.03 -3.95
C LEU A 121 3.89 12.85 -4.87
N ILE A 122 5.04 12.51 -4.28
CA ILE A 122 6.32 12.39 -4.98
C ILE A 122 6.46 10.95 -5.50
N PRO A 123 6.71 10.73 -6.81
CA PRO A 123 6.92 9.39 -7.35
C PRO A 123 7.97 8.62 -6.56
N ARG A 124 7.63 7.40 -6.12
CA ARG A 124 8.46 6.47 -5.32
C ARG A 124 8.76 6.92 -3.88
N PHE A 125 8.56 8.19 -3.55
CA PHE A 125 8.85 8.77 -2.24
C PHE A 125 7.61 9.32 -1.55
N GLY A 126 6.41 8.89 -1.98
CA GLY A 126 5.16 9.36 -1.42
C GLY A 126 5.08 9.16 0.09
N ASN A 127 4.43 10.08 0.77
CA ASN A 127 4.25 10.04 2.22
C ASN A 127 2.98 10.78 2.64
N LEU A 128 2.50 10.49 3.85
CA LEU A 128 1.41 11.21 4.48
C LEU A 128 1.83 11.53 5.91
N LEU A 129 1.75 12.80 6.25
CA LEU A 129 2.16 13.31 7.55
C LEU A 129 0.97 13.95 8.25
N LEU A 130 0.84 13.67 9.53
CA LEU A 130 -0.03 14.38 10.44
C LEU A 130 0.82 15.42 11.16
N MET A 131 0.42 16.67 11.03
CA MET A 131 1.11 17.84 11.54
C MET A 131 0.24 18.53 12.57
N LYS A 132 0.89 19.12 13.58
CA LYS A 132 0.30 20.14 14.45
C LYS A 132 1.27 21.31 14.44
N ASP A 133 0.76 22.46 13.98
CA ASP A 133 1.59 23.62 13.65
C ASP A 133 2.71 23.21 12.67
N ASP A 134 3.97 23.36 13.04
CA ASP A 134 5.12 22.95 12.23
C ASP A 134 5.77 21.62 12.67
N THR A 135 5.14 20.89 13.60
CA THR A 135 5.66 19.66 14.19
C THR A 135 4.95 18.41 13.67
N VAL A 136 5.74 17.41 13.28
CA VAL A 136 5.23 16.09 12.87
C VAL A 136 4.68 15.37 14.10
N VAL A 137 3.38 15.10 14.12
CA VAL A 137 2.72 14.29 15.15
C VAL A 137 2.88 12.82 14.83
N ALA A 138 2.68 12.45 13.56
CA ALA A 138 2.90 11.10 13.05
C ALA A 138 3.20 11.17 11.55
N ALA A 139 3.98 10.22 11.05
CA ALA A 139 4.23 10.05 9.62
C ALA A 139 3.93 8.61 9.21
N TYR A 140 3.39 8.42 8.01
CA TYR A 140 3.15 7.09 7.45
C TYR A 140 4.48 6.35 7.19
N LYS A 141 5.51 7.08 6.74
CA LYS A 141 6.90 6.63 6.68
C LYS A 141 7.79 7.59 7.46
N GLU A 142 8.57 7.05 8.39
CA GLU A 142 9.62 7.78 9.10
C GLU A 142 10.98 7.64 8.39
N PHE A 143 11.77 8.71 8.42
CA PHE A 143 13.15 8.75 7.94
C PHE A 143 14.02 9.40 9.02
N ARG A 144 15.16 8.79 9.35
CA ARG A 144 16.10 9.36 10.35
C ARG A 144 17.42 9.71 9.68
N ALA A 145 18.02 10.83 10.08
CA ALA A 145 19.34 11.25 9.64
C ALA A 145 20.37 10.17 10.01
N GLY A 146 20.79 9.40 9.02
CA GLY A 146 21.67 8.23 9.15
C GLY A 146 21.61 7.33 7.92
N ASP A 147 20.45 7.27 7.27
CA ASP A 147 20.24 6.29 6.19
C ASP A 147 20.70 6.72 4.79
N SER A 148 20.74 8.01 4.42
CA SER A 148 21.10 8.38 3.03
C SER A 148 21.17 9.89 2.71
N GLY A 149 21.58 10.77 3.64
CA GLY A 149 21.53 12.24 3.40
C GLY A 149 20.11 12.78 3.17
N ARG A 150 19.08 12.00 3.55
CA ARG A 150 17.68 12.38 3.52
C ARG A 150 17.34 13.24 4.73
N ARG A 151 16.41 14.18 4.54
CA ARG A 151 15.80 14.95 5.63
C ARG A 151 15.16 14.03 6.66
N THR A 152 15.11 14.47 7.91
CA THR A 152 14.49 13.70 8.99
C THR A 152 12.97 13.92 8.96
N ILE A 153 12.22 12.81 8.97
CA ILE A 153 10.77 12.80 9.18
C ILE A 153 10.50 11.84 10.32
N ALA A 154 10.18 12.36 11.50
CA ALA A 154 9.89 11.54 12.67
C ALA A 154 8.94 12.31 13.60
N ALA A 155 8.14 11.57 14.37
CA ALA A 155 7.26 12.19 15.37
C ALA A 155 8.06 13.07 16.35
N GLY A 156 7.50 14.23 16.68
CA GLY A 156 8.11 15.25 17.55
C GLY A 156 9.20 16.10 16.89
N LYS A 157 9.51 15.90 15.59
CA LYS A 157 10.43 16.75 14.85
C LYS A 157 9.69 17.79 14.04
N ARG A 158 10.34 18.93 13.81
CA ARG A 158 9.85 19.94 12.88
C ARG A 158 9.80 19.35 11.46
N TYR A 159 8.74 19.65 10.72
CA TYR A 159 8.65 19.22 9.34
C TYR A 159 9.54 20.08 8.45
N GLU A 160 10.42 19.40 7.73
CA GLU A 160 11.16 19.97 6.62
C GLU A 160 10.57 19.41 5.32
N PRO A 161 10.13 20.27 4.38
CA PRO A 161 9.69 19.81 3.07
C PRO A 161 10.87 19.23 2.27
N PRO A 162 10.61 18.50 1.17
CA PRO A 162 11.66 18.14 0.21
C PRO A 162 12.48 19.36 -0.24
N PRO A 163 13.77 19.16 -0.57
CA PRO A 163 14.61 20.24 -1.09
C PRO A 163 13.94 20.95 -2.26
N ARG A 164 13.75 22.27 -2.12
CA ARG A 164 13.09 23.10 -3.13
C ARG A 164 14.12 23.75 -4.04
N ALA A 165 13.77 23.94 -5.30
CA ALA A 165 14.53 24.82 -6.18
C ALA A 165 14.41 26.28 -5.71
N ALA A 166 15.44 27.10 -5.96
CA ALA A 166 15.46 28.52 -5.57
C ALA A 166 14.38 29.35 -6.30
N SER A 167 13.95 28.89 -7.47
CA SER A 167 12.86 29.47 -8.25
C SER A 167 11.94 28.37 -8.78
N LEU A 168 10.69 28.73 -9.06
CA LEU A 168 9.74 27.84 -9.70
C LEU A 168 10.26 27.43 -11.08
N GLN A 169 10.35 26.13 -11.31
CA GLN A 169 10.82 25.58 -12.57
C GLN A 169 9.62 25.19 -13.44
N LEU A 170 9.75 25.44 -14.74
CA LEU A 170 8.77 24.98 -15.72
C LEU A 170 8.70 23.44 -15.68
N PRO A 171 7.51 22.84 -15.44
CA PRO A 171 7.38 21.39 -15.43
C PRO A 171 7.88 20.75 -16.72
N ARG A 172 8.54 19.59 -16.62
CA ARG A 172 9.12 18.89 -17.78
C ARG A 172 8.15 18.70 -18.95
N LEU A 173 6.88 18.39 -18.65
CA LEU A 173 5.86 18.21 -19.69
C LEU A 173 5.59 19.50 -20.45
N LEU A 174 5.51 20.62 -19.73
CA LEU A 174 5.24 21.92 -20.31
C LEU A 174 6.47 22.49 -21.01
N ALA A 175 7.67 22.22 -20.47
CA ALA A 175 8.94 22.54 -21.11
C ALA A 175 9.12 21.80 -22.45
N ALA A 176 8.57 20.59 -22.60
CA ALA A 176 8.57 19.90 -23.88
C ALA A 176 7.59 20.51 -24.91
N SER A 177 6.67 21.38 -24.47
CA SER A 177 5.67 22.03 -25.32
C SER A 177 6.00 23.49 -25.65
N ALA A 178 7.00 24.08 -24.99
CA ALA A 178 7.27 25.50 -25.00
C ALA A 178 8.68 25.81 -25.51
N PRO A 179 8.85 26.85 -26.35
CA PRO A 179 10.17 27.42 -26.62
C PRO A 179 10.86 27.86 -25.32
N ALA A 180 12.18 27.72 -25.24
CA ALA A 180 12.94 28.01 -24.02
C ALA A 180 12.91 29.50 -23.63
N ASP A 181 12.82 30.39 -24.63
CA ASP A 181 12.72 31.84 -24.50
C ASP A 181 11.34 32.32 -24.02
N GLU A 182 10.30 31.48 -24.09
CA GLU A 182 8.95 31.81 -23.62
C GLU A 182 8.60 31.15 -22.26
N ALA A 183 9.56 30.48 -21.62
CA ALA A 183 9.30 29.62 -20.46
C ALA A 183 8.59 30.35 -19.30
N GLU A 184 8.96 31.60 -19.01
CA GLU A 184 8.36 32.40 -17.94
C GLU A 184 6.89 32.76 -18.25
N GLN A 185 6.62 33.27 -19.45
CA GLN A 185 5.27 33.63 -19.88
C GLN A 185 4.34 32.40 -19.93
N VAL A 186 4.87 31.27 -20.41
CA VAL A 186 4.15 30.00 -20.43
C VAL A 186 3.85 29.52 -19.02
N LEU A 187 4.80 29.66 -18.08
CA LEU A 187 4.60 29.28 -16.69
C LEU A 187 3.52 30.14 -16.03
N GLU A 188 3.58 31.47 -16.17
CA GLU A 188 2.59 32.39 -15.61
C GLU A 188 1.19 32.10 -16.15
N ARG A 189 1.08 31.86 -17.47
CA ARG A 189 -0.20 31.46 -18.08
C ARG A 189 -0.72 30.15 -17.49
N ALA A 190 0.16 29.17 -17.31
CA ALA A 190 -0.23 27.86 -16.78
C ALA A 190 -0.63 27.94 -15.30
N GLN A 191 0.04 28.76 -14.49
CA GLN A 191 -0.35 29.04 -13.10
C GLN A 191 -1.72 29.72 -13.03
N ARG A 192 -1.97 30.73 -13.88
CA ARG A 192 -3.30 31.36 -13.98
C ARG A 192 -4.38 30.35 -14.37
N ALA A 193 -4.10 29.48 -15.33
CA ALA A 193 -5.03 28.43 -15.75
C ALA A 193 -5.27 27.38 -14.65
N ALA A 194 -4.23 26.97 -13.92
CA ALA A 194 -4.36 26.07 -12.76
C ALA A 194 -5.18 26.70 -11.63
N ALA A 195 -5.08 28.03 -11.48
CA ALA A 195 -5.84 28.79 -10.50
C ALA A 195 -7.30 29.08 -10.90
N SER A 196 -7.63 29.04 -12.18
CA SER A 196 -8.95 29.35 -12.71
C SER A 196 -9.90 28.15 -12.67
N LYS A 197 -11.15 28.35 -13.10
CA LYS A 197 -12.14 27.28 -13.35
C LYS A 197 -12.21 26.88 -14.82
N GLU A 198 -11.26 27.32 -15.63
CA GLU A 198 -11.22 26.94 -17.05
C GLU A 198 -11.08 25.43 -17.19
N GLY A 199 -11.59 24.90 -18.30
CA GLY A 199 -11.45 23.49 -18.63
C GLY A 199 -9.99 23.08 -18.81
N LEU A 200 -9.74 21.79 -18.67
CA LEU A 200 -8.49 21.10 -18.92
C LEU A 200 -8.45 20.67 -20.38
N PHE A 201 -7.28 20.73 -20.99
CA PHE A 201 -7.01 20.05 -22.25
C PHE A 201 -6.80 18.57 -21.98
N VAL A 202 -7.59 17.72 -22.62
CA VAL A 202 -7.55 16.27 -22.44
C VAL A 202 -7.18 15.61 -23.76
N TYR A 203 -6.26 14.66 -23.68
CA TYR A 203 -5.66 13.97 -24.83
C TYR A 203 -5.96 12.48 -24.72
N ARG A 204 -6.56 11.91 -25.76
CA ARG A 204 -7.00 10.51 -25.82
C ARG A 204 -6.47 9.80 -27.07
N GLU A 205 -6.26 8.50 -26.94
CA GLU A 205 -5.92 7.60 -28.04
C GLU A 205 -6.89 6.41 -28.00
N GLY A 206 -7.68 6.23 -29.06
CA GLY A 206 -8.70 5.16 -29.09
C GLY A 206 -9.68 5.23 -27.91
N GLY A 207 -10.05 6.44 -27.47
CA GLY A 207 -10.90 6.68 -26.30
C GLY A 207 -10.20 6.61 -24.93
N ALA A 208 -8.99 6.04 -24.83
CA ALA A 208 -8.26 5.94 -23.56
C ALA A 208 -7.57 7.26 -23.20
N LEU A 209 -7.72 7.72 -21.95
CA LEU A 209 -7.01 8.89 -21.41
C LEU A 209 -5.49 8.70 -21.44
N VAL A 210 -4.80 9.46 -22.29
CA VAL A 210 -3.34 9.52 -22.35
C VAL A 210 -2.82 10.58 -21.39
N GLN A 211 -3.33 11.80 -21.52
CA GLN A 211 -2.87 12.94 -20.73
C GLN A 211 -3.95 14.01 -20.53
N ALA A 212 -3.85 14.79 -19.45
CA ALA A 212 -4.63 16.00 -19.26
C ALA A 212 -3.76 17.13 -18.68
N HIS A 213 -4.02 18.37 -19.07
CA HIS A 213 -3.27 19.53 -18.60
C HIS A 213 -4.05 20.84 -18.63
N VAL A 214 -3.63 21.83 -17.83
CA VAL A 214 -4.29 23.14 -17.71
C VAL A 214 -4.02 24.07 -18.91
N VAL A 215 -3.00 23.75 -19.69
CA VAL A 215 -2.62 24.44 -20.94
C VAL A 215 -2.35 23.41 -22.04
N PRO A 216 -2.43 23.79 -23.33
CA PRO A 216 -2.15 22.87 -24.43
C PRO A 216 -0.72 22.34 -24.37
N LEU A 217 -0.56 21.07 -24.72
CA LEU A 217 0.71 20.36 -24.86
C LEU A 217 0.90 19.95 -26.32
N SER A 218 1.85 20.57 -27.01
CA SER A 218 2.06 20.39 -28.46
C SER A 218 2.53 18.98 -28.83
N GLN A 219 3.30 18.32 -27.95
CA GLN A 219 3.75 16.94 -28.14
C GLN A 219 2.62 15.90 -28.20
N PHE A 220 1.39 16.28 -27.83
CA PHE A 220 0.20 15.41 -27.90
C PHE A 220 -0.81 15.87 -28.96
N GLU A 221 -0.42 16.77 -29.88
CA GLU A 221 -1.34 17.28 -30.92
C GLU A 221 -1.86 16.22 -31.90
N HIS A 222 -1.14 15.11 -32.04
CA HIS A 222 -1.55 13.98 -32.87
C HIS A 222 -2.68 13.13 -32.23
N LEU A 223 -3.03 13.41 -30.98
CA LEU A 223 -4.06 12.69 -30.23
C LEU A 223 -5.42 13.39 -30.30
N GLU A 224 -6.48 12.65 -30.00
CA GLU A 224 -7.83 13.22 -29.88
C GLU A 224 -7.86 14.21 -28.71
N ARG A 225 -8.15 15.48 -29.00
CA ARG A 225 -8.14 16.55 -27.99
C ARG A 225 -9.56 17.03 -27.65
N SER A 226 -9.91 16.98 -26.37
CA SER A 226 -11.15 17.56 -25.84
C SER A 226 -10.89 18.55 -24.70
N ARG A 227 -11.97 19.17 -24.20
CA ARG A 227 -11.95 20.10 -23.05
C ARG A 227 -12.87 19.57 -21.97
N GLU A 228 -12.32 19.35 -20.78
CA GLU A 228 -13.08 18.81 -19.64
C GLU A 228 -13.05 19.78 -18.45
N PRO A 229 -14.16 19.98 -17.72
CA PRO A 229 -14.22 20.99 -16.66
C PRO A 229 -13.48 20.61 -15.37
N SER A 230 -13.25 19.31 -15.14
CA SER A 230 -12.75 18.79 -13.87
C SER A 230 -11.69 17.71 -14.06
N LEU A 231 -10.67 17.77 -13.22
CA LEU A 231 -9.58 16.82 -13.13
C LEU A 231 -9.99 15.55 -12.38
N LEU A 232 -10.87 15.65 -11.39
CA LEU A 232 -11.23 14.53 -10.52
C LEU A 232 -11.76 13.29 -11.25
N PRO A 233 -12.68 13.40 -12.25
CA PRO A 233 -13.09 12.24 -13.04
C PRO A 233 -11.94 11.62 -13.85
N LEU A 234 -11.05 12.45 -14.39
CA LEU A 234 -9.90 12.01 -15.21
C LEU A 234 -8.86 11.24 -14.37
N LEU A 235 -8.65 11.66 -13.12
CA LEU A 235 -7.79 10.94 -12.19
C LEU A 235 -8.38 9.58 -11.83
N ARG A 236 -9.69 9.50 -11.60
CA ARG A 236 -10.37 8.22 -11.37
C ARG A 236 -10.21 7.28 -12.57
N GLU A 237 -10.40 7.79 -13.78
CA GLU A 237 -10.17 7.02 -15.01
C GLU A 237 -8.74 6.45 -15.04
N THR A 238 -7.73 7.28 -14.75
CA THR A 238 -6.31 6.89 -14.72
C THR A 238 -6.03 5.74 -13.74
N ILE A 239 -6.68 5.72 -12.58
CA ILE A 239 -6.52 4.64 -11.58
C ILE A 239 -7.15 3.34 -12.06
N THR A 240 -8.31 3.45 -12.72
CA THR A 240 -9.08 2.28 -13.20
C THR A 240 -8.56 1.68 -14.50
N GLN A 241 -7.82 2.45 -15.30
CA GLN A 241 -7.26 1.96 -16.56
C GLN A 241 -6.23 0.84 -16.30
N PRO A 242 -6.33 -0.29 -17.02
CA PRO A 242 -5.29 -1.30 -16.98
C PRO A 242 -3.96 -0.68 -17.44
N ALA A 243 -2.90 -0.93 -16.68
CA ALA A 243 -1.60 -0.38 -16.99
C ALA A 243 -1.00 -1.09 -18.21
N ASP A 244 -1.26 -0.59 -19.41
CA ASP A 244 -0.47 -0.93 -20.59
C ASP A 244 0.86 -0.15 -20.53
N GLY A 245 1.97 -0.89 -20.38
CA GLY A 245 3.34 -0.35 -20.38
C GLY A 245 4.22 -0.72 -19.18
N PRO A 246 5.56 -0.63 -19.31
CA PRO A 246 6.53 -1.27 -18.43
C PRO A 246 6.78 -0.45 -17.15
N ALA A 247 5.77 -0.31 -16.29
CA ALA A 247 5.95 0.28 -14.97
C ALA A 247 4.92 -0.26 -13.98
N GLY A 248 5.39 -1.15 -13.11
CA GLY A 248 4.68 -1.47 -11.90
C GLY A 248 5.64 -2.09 -10.92
N THR A 249 6.52 -1.31 -10.30
CA THR A 249 7.34 -1.78 -9.18
C THR A 249 6.44 -2.41 -8.11
N THR A 250 5.22 -1.90 -7.93
CA THR A 250 4.17 -2.46 -7.07
C THR A 250 3.58 -3.78 -7.61
N ALA A 251 3.34 -3.90 -8.92
CA ALA A 251 2.89 -5.16 -9.53
C ALA A 251 3.98 -6.23 -9.52
N ARG A 252 5.25 -5.83 -9.71
CA ARG A 252 6.43 -6.68 -9.62
C ARG A 252 6.66 -7.12 -8.17
N HIS A 253 6.52 -6.20 -7.21
CA HIS A 253 6.62 -6.50 -5.79
C HIS A 253 5.47 -7.40 -5.32
N ARG A 254 4.24 -7.16 -5.77
CA ARG A 254 3.09 -8.04 -5.52
C ARG A 254 3.32 -9.43 -6.12
N ARG A 255 3.84 -9.52 -7.35
CA ARG A 255 4.25 -10.81 -7.97
C ARG A 255 5.38 -11.49 -7.21
N GLU A 256 6.35 -10.73 -6.69
CA GLU A 256 7.47 -11.28 -5.91
C GLU A 256 6.99 -11.80 -4.55
N LEU A 257 6.13 -11.06 -3.85
CA LEU A 257 5.51 -11.48 -2.60
C LEU A 257 4.61 -12.70 -2.82
N ALA A 258 3.80 -12.71 -3.88
CA ALA A 258 2.99 -13.86 -4.26
C ALA A 258 3.85 -15.10 -4.52
N ARG A 259 4.98 -14.96 -5.24
CA ARG A 259 5.94 -16.05 -5.46
C ARG A 259 6.55 -16.55 -4.15
N LYS A 260 6.91 -15.65 -3.22
CA LYS A 260 7.44 -16.04 -1.90
C LYS A 260 6.41 -16.79 -1.08
N LEU A 261 5.15 -16.33 -1.08
CA LEU A 261 4.03 -17.02 -0.42
C LEU A 261 3.79 -18.40 -1.03
N GLU A 262 3.76 -18.52 -2.35
CA GLU A 262 3.61 -19.81 -3.04
C GLU A 262 4.78 -20.76 -2.75
N GLN A 263 6.01 -20.26 -2.64
CA GLN A 263 7.17 -21.07 -2.27
C GLN A 263 7.07 -21.56 -0.82
N GLN A 264 6.67 -20.69 0.10
CA GLN A 264 6.43 -21.07 1.50
C GLN A 264 5.30 -22.11 1.61
N GLN A 265 4.19 -21.89 0.91
CA GLN A 265 3.06 -22.82 0.89
C GLN A 265 3.47 -24.19 0.35
N ARG A 266 4.21 -24.24 -0.78
CA ARG A 266 4.74 -25.49 -1.33
C ARG A 266 5.68 -26.20 -0.35
N ARG A 267 6.57 -25.46 0.31
CA ARG A 267 7.46 -26.02 1.32
C ARG A 267 6.67 -26.63 2.49
N LEU A 268 5.68 -25.90 3.02
CA LEU A 268 4.84 -26.40 4.10
C LEU A 268 4.04 -27.63 3.69
N GLN A 269 3.50 -27.66 2.47
CA GLN A 269 2.81 -28.84 1.93
C GLN A 269 3.73 -30.07 1.84
N LEU A 270 4.98 -29.89 1.41
CA LEU A 270 5.97 -30.97 1.39
C LEU A 270 6.35 -31.43 2.80
N GLU A 271 6.47 -30.50 3.75
CA GLU A 271 6.72 -30.82 5.16
C GLU A 271 5.54 -31.61 5.77
N ILE A 272 4.29 -31.20 5.50
CA ILE A 272 3.08 -31.93 5.91
C ILE A 272 3.07 -33.34 5.31
N ALA A 273 3.24 -33.48 3.99
CA ALA A 273 3.26 -34.79 3.34
C ALA A 273 4.38 -35.71 3.87
N ALA A 274 5.54 -35.14 4.20
CA ALA A 274 6.64 -35.89 4.82
C ALA A 274 6.29 -36.36 6.24
N VAL A 275 5.59 -35.53 7.03
CA VAL A 275 5.10 -35.89 8.36
C VAL A 275 4.01 -36.97 8.26
N GLU A 276 3.05 -36.83 7.35
CA GLU A 276 1.99 -37.83 7.10
C GLU A 276 2.58 -39.19 6.69
N LYS A 277 3.58 -39.21 5.80
CA LYS A 277 4.28 -40.44 5.42
C LYS A 277 4.99 -41.09 6.61
N ARG A 278 5.59 -40.29 7.49
CA ARG A 278 6.23 -40.79 8.72
C ARG A 278 5.18 -41.34 9.70
N LEU A 279 4.05 -40.67 9.88
CA LEU A 279 2.94 -41.15 10.71
C LEU A 279 2.40 -42.48 10.19
N ALA A 280 2.20 -42.62 8.87
CA ALA A 280 1.79 -43.87 8.25
C ALA A 280 2.81 -45.00 8.47
N SER A 281 4.12 -44.71 8.43
CA SER A 281 5.14 -45.73 8.74
C SER A 281 5.18 -46.13 10.21
N VAL A 282 4.81 -45.23 11.11
CA VAL A 282 4.75 -45.48 12.56
C VAL A 282 3.50 -46.27 12.94
N ALA A 283 2.42 -46.19 12.16
CA ALA A 283 1.16 -46.92 12.41
C ALA A 283 1.35 -48.44 12.52
N ASN A 284 2.31 -49.01 11.78
CA ASN A 284 2.59 -50.46 11.80
C ASN A 284 3.59 -50.91 12.89
N ARG A 285 4.07 -50.00 13.75
CA ARG A 285 5.09 -50.35 14.76
C ARG A 285 4.59 -51.36 15.79
N SER A 286 3.32 -51.27 16.18
CA SER A 286 2.71 -52.16 17.18
C SER A 286 2.60 -53.59 16.64
N ALA A 287 2.23 -53.74 15.36
CA ALA A 287 2.17 -55.04 14.69
C ALA A 287 3.53 -55.73 14.64
N LEU A 288 4.61 -54.99 14.30
CA LEU A 288 5.98 -55.54 14.29
C LEU A 288 6.43 -56.02 15.67
N ARG A 289 6.05 -55.31 16.73
CA ARG A 289 6.33 -55.72 18.11
C ARG A 289 5.56 -56.98 18.49
N GLN A 290 4.25 -57.03 18.19
CA GLN A 290 3.41 -58.18 18.47
C GLN A 290 3.87 -59.43 17.71
N GLU A 291 4.28 -59.30 16.45
CA GLU A 291 4.83 -60.41 15.67
C GLU A 291 6.14 -60.92 16.29
N ALA A 292 7.03 -60.03 16.71
CA ALA A 292 8.28 -60.42 17.36
C ALA A 292 8.07 -61.11 18.71
N GLU A 293 7.13 -60.59 19.54
CA GLU A 293 6.75 -61.20 20.82
C GLU A 293 6.11 -62.58 20.62
N SER A 294 5.27 -62.74 19.59
CA SER A 294 4.65 -64.03 19.23
C SER A 294 5.68 -65.10 18.86
N ILE A 295 6.70 -64.75 18.06
CA ILE A 295 7.79 -65.69 17.70
C ILE A 295 8.55 -66.17 18.94
N PHE A 296 8.78 -65.30 19.93
CA PHE A 296 9.42 -65.72 21.18
C PHE A 296 8.50 -66.56 22.06
N ALA A 297 7.19 -66.29 22.05
CA ALA A 297 6.21 -67.06 22.83
C ALA A 297 6.05 -68.50 22.30
N THR A 298 6.04 -68.69 20.98
CA THR A 298 5.89 -70.01 20.33
C THR A 298 7.21 -70.75 20.11
N LEU A 299 8.33 -70.23 20.64
CA LEU A 299 9.66 -70.78 20.40
C LEU A 299 9.85 -72.21 20.92
N HIS A 300 9.04 -72.61 21.89
CA HIS A 300 9.03 -73.96 22.46
C HIS A 300 8.24 -74.98 21.63
N GLU A 301 7.45 -74.51 20.65
CA GLU A 301 6.61 -75.33 19.77
C GLU A 301 7.32 -75.70 18.45
N ILE A 302 8.48 -75.11 18.19
CA ILE A 302 9.31 -75.31 16.99
C ILE A 302 10.57 -76.12 17.30
N ASP A 303 11.07 -76.85 16.29
CA ASP A 303 12.27 -77.68 16.40
C ASP A 303 13.48 -76.85 16.86
N GLU A 304 14.26 -77.38 17.81
CA GLU A 304 15.46 -76.73 18.35
C GLU A 304 16.48 -76.33 17.27
N ARG A 305 16.51 -77.03 16.14
CA ARG A 305 17.36 -76.71 14.99
C ARG A 305 16.94 -75.41 14.28
N GLU A 306 15.67 -75.02 14.39
CA GLU A 306 15.10 -73.82 13.79
C GLU A 306 15.13 -72.61 14.74
N HIS A 307 15.40 -72.82 16.03
CA HIS A 307 15.49 -71.76 17.04
C HIS A 307 16.44 -70.62 16.66
N PRO A 308 17.65 -70.86 16.13
CA PRO A 308 18.55 -69.77 15.74
C PRO A 308 17.94 -68.87 14.67
N GLN A 309 17.22 -69.45 13.70
CA GLN A 309 16.58 -68.72 12.61
C GLN A 309 15.36 -67.93 13.10
N ALA A 310 14.53 -68.53 13.96
CA ALA A 310 13.39 -67.85 14.58
C ALA A 310 13.82 -66.66 15.46
N LYS A 311 14.86 -66.85 16.28
CA LYS A 311 15.45 -65.77 17.10
C LYS A 311 16.05 -64.65 16.25
N ALA A 312 16.70 -64.98 15.13
CA ALA A 312 17.21 -63.98 14.20
C ALA A 312 16.09 -63.16 13.54
N ARG A 313 15.00 -63.81 13.14
CA ARG A 313 13.81 -63.13 12.59
C ARG A 313 13.14 -62.20 13.61
N ALA A 314 12.90 -62.67 14.83
CA ALA A 314 12.34 -61.83 15.90
C ALA A 314 13.24 -60.63 16.25
N SER A 315 14.56 -60.85 16.28
CA SER A 315 15.53 -59.78 16.53
C SER A 315 15.52 -58.71 15.42
N ALA A 316 15.35 -59.11 14.15
CA ALA A 316 15.21 -58.19 13.04
C ALA A 316 13.93 -57.35 13.13
N LEU A 317 12.81 -57.95 13.51
CA LEU A 317 11.54 -57.26 13.75
C LEU A 317 11.64 -56.26 14.91
N PHE A 318 12.28 -56.62 16.03
CA PHE A 318 12.56 -55.69 17.13
C PHE A 318 13.49 -54.54 16.74
N ALA A 319 14.51 -54.82 15.92
CA ALA A 319 15.38 -53.77 15.38
C ALA A 319 14.61 -52.77 14.51
N GLN A 320 13.68 -53.26 13.68
CA GLN A 320 12.80 -52.43 12.87
C GLN A 320 11.81 -51.62 13.73
N TYR A 321 11.19 -52.25 14.74
CA TYR A 321 10.36 -51.56 15.74
C TYR A 321 11.12 -50.43 16.43
N LYS A 322 12.34 -50.69 16.92
CA LYS A 322 13.15 -49.69 17.64
C LYS A 322 13.51 -48.49 16.74
N ARG A 323 13.80 -48.72 15.46
CA ARG A 323 14.03 -47.64 14.48
C ARG A 323 12.79 -46.78 14.28
N LEU A 324 11.62 -47.41 14.08
CA LEU A 324 10.36 -46.70 13.91
C LEU A 324 9.94 -45.94 15.18
N ASN A 325 10.16 -46.53 16.36
CA ASN A 325 9.82 -45.90 17.64
C ASN A 325 10.67 -44.64 17.91
N ASN A 326 11.97 -44.70 17.60
CA ASN A 326 12.85 -43.53 17.72
C ASN A 326 12.46 -42.41 16.73
N SER A 327 11.93 -42.77 15.56
CA SER A 327 11.43 -41.79 14.58
C SER A 327 10.07 -41.16 14.95
N ALA A 328 9.30 -41.79 15.85
CA ALA A 328 8.00 -41.33 16.33
C ALA A 328 8.10 -40.33 17.50
N ALA A 329 9.12 -40.47 18.36
CA ALA A 329 9.28 -39.66 19.58
C ALA A 329 9.26 -38.11 19.37
N PRO A 330 9.77 -37.54 18.26
CA PRO A 330 9.64 -36.11 17.98
C PRO A 330 8.25 -35.68 17.49
N LEU A 331 7.46 -36.61 16.96
CA LEU A 331 6.12 -36.35 16.40
C LEU A 331 5.03 -36.35 17.49
N GLU A 332 5.22 -37.10 18.58
CA GLU A 332 4.29 -37.21 19.70
C GLU A 332 4.44 -36.09 20.76
N LYS A 333 5.49 -35.26 20.66
CA LYS A 333 5.80 -34.16 21.60
C LYS A 333 5.25 -32.79 21.17
N ARG A 334 4.45 -32.72 20.11
CA ARG A 334 3.83 -31.49 19.58
C ARG A 334 2.32 -31.60 19.64
#